data_AF-A0A524JC26-F1
#
_entry.id   AF-A0A524JC26-F1
#
_cell.length_a   1.000
_cell.length_b   1.000
_cell.length_c   1.000
_cell.angle_alpha   90.00
_cell.angle_beta   90.00
_cell.angle_gamma   90.00
#
_symmetry.space_group_name_H-M   'P 1'
#
loop_
_entity.id
_entity.type
_entity.pdbx_description
1 polymer ?
#
loop_
_entity_poly.entity_id
_entity_poly.type
_entity_poly.pdbx_seq_one_letter_code
_entity_poly.pdbx_strand_id
1 'polypeptide(L)'
;MENKTGKYLKYAIGEIILVVIGILIALQINNWNEAHKDRKLEKEILMDLKLTLESNVIILGGRIRYFNRAQNSSKIIIDLIDAKLTDHDSLGYHFSRGTNGYGGADVISYVGYETLRNNGFNLITNKSLKDEIIKLFESTYRTLISFDQTFVKDNSRYKEVLSTLFYRDDRFLLKPFDFNSVLESPTYYSL
;
A
#
# COMPACT_ATOMS: atom_id res chain seq x y z
N MET A 1 24.75 69.95 37.28
CA MET A 1 24.81 68.46 37.24
C MET A 1 24.71 68.04 35.79
N GLU A 2 25.82 68.11 35.07
CA GLU A 2 25.85 68.06 33.60
C GLU A 2 26.21 66.67 33.08
N ASN A 3 25.47 66.21 32.07
CA ASN A 3 25.82 65.16 31.09
C ASN A 3 26.17 63.73 31.54
N LYS A 4 26.10 63.38 32.84
CA LYS A 4 26.36 62.00 33.29
C LYS A 4 25.25 61.01 32.89
N THR A 5 23.98 61.41 32.94
CA THR A 5 22.83 60.53 32.69
C THR A 5 22.79 60.00 31.25
N GLY A 6 23.14 60.83 30.25
CA GLY A 6 23.20 60.41 28.85
C GLY A 6 24.34 59.44 28.55
N LYS A 7 25.43 59.50 29.32
CA LYS A 7 26.55 58.57 29.20
C LYS A 7 26.15 57.17 29.70
N TYR A 8 25.52 57.08 30.87
CA TYR A 8 25.00 55.80 31.40
C TYR A 8 23.89 55.20 30.53
N LEU A 9 23.01 56.04 29.96
CA LEU A 9 21.96 55.58 29.04
C LEU A 9 22.52 54.94 27.77
N LYS A 10 23.57 55.53 27.18
CA LYS A 10 24.23 54.96 25.99
C LYS A 10 24.90 53.62 26.28
N TYR A 11 25.51 53.46 27.46
CA TYR A 11 26.10 52.18 27.86
C TYR A 11 25.03 51.11 28.11
N ALA A 12 23.94 51.44 28.80
CA ALA A 12 22.84 50.50 29.03
C ALA A 12 22.15 50.06 27.73
N ILE A 13 21.96 50.98 26.77
CA ILE A 13 21.43 50.64 25.44
C ILE A 13 22.40 49.72 24.68
N GLY A 14 23.71 50.00 24.74
CA GLY A 14 24.73 49.15 24.12
C GLY A 14 24.72 47.72 24.69
N GLU A 15 24.57 47.59 26.00
CA GLU A 15 24.49 46.29 26.69
C GLU A 15 23.23 45.51 26.30
N ILE A 16 22.07 46.18 26.22
CA ILE A 16 20.82 45.56 25.74
C ILE A 16 20.98 45.06 24.30
N ILE A 17 21.56 45.88 23.41
CA ILE A 17 21.79 45.50 22.01
C ILE A 17 22.72 44.27 21.93
N LEU A 18 23.80 44.25 22.71
CA LEU A 18 24.72 43.12 22.79
C LEU A 18 24.04 41.84 23.26
N VAL A 19 23.20 41.91 24.29
CA VAL A 19 22.41 40.78 24.80
C VAL A 19 21.43 40.27 23.73
N VAL A 20 20.72 41.18 23.06
CA VAL A 20 19.76 40.83 21.99
C VAL A 20 20.48 40.13 20.84
N ILE A 21 21.64 40.63 20.40
CA ILE A 21 22.45 39.98 19.36
C ILE A 21 22.88 38.57 19.82
N GLY A 22 23.29 38.42 21.07
CA GLY A 22 23.65 37.12 21.65
C GLY A 22 22.49 36.11 21.60
N ILE A 23 21.29 36.54 22.00
CA ILE A 23 20.08 35.70 21.97
C ILE A 23 19.70 35.33 20.53
N LEU A 24 19.76 36.26 19.58
CA LEU A 24 19.44 36.00 18.17
C LEU A 24 20.42 35.02 17.53
N ILE A 25 21.72 35.14 17.80
CA ILE A 25 22.73 34.19 17.31
C ILE A 25 22.50 32.81 17.93
N ALA A 26 22.23 32.73 19.24
CA ALA A 26 21.93 31.46 19.91
C ALA A 26 20.68 30.78 19.30
N LEU A 27 19.62 31.55 19.04
CA LEU A 27 18.42 31.09 18.33
C LEU A 27 18.74 30.62 16.91
N GLN A 28 19.55 31.37 16.15
CA GLN A 28 19.94 30.98 14.79
C GLN A 28 20.74 29.68 14.76
N ILE A 29 21.68 29.50 15.68
CA ILE A 29 22.45 28.25 15.81
C ILE A 29 21.52 27.08 16.16
N ASN A 30 20.59 27.29 17.09
CA ASN A 30 19.60 26.26 17.44
C ASN A 30 18.73 25.88 16.22
N ASN A 31 18.19 26.88 15.51
CA ASN A 31 17.38 26.66 14.31
C ASN A 31 18.15 25.95 13.19
N TRP A 32 19.45 26.27 13.01
CA TRP A 32 20.28 25.60 12.02
C TRP A 32 20.55 24.13 12.38
N ASN A 33 20.82 23.85 13.66
CA ASN A 33 20.99 22.48 14.15
C ASN A 33 19.70 21.66 14.03
N GLU A 34 18.55 22.25 14.36
CA GLU A 34 17.23 21.64 14.13
C GLU A 34 16.99 21.35 12.66
N ALA A 35 17.21 22.33 11.78
CA ALA A 35 17.10 22.11 10.34
C ALA A 35 18.02 20.98 9.85
N HIS A 36 19.25 20.87 10.35
CA HIS A 36 20.15 19.78 9.98
C HIS A 36 19.63 18.40 10.43
N LYS A 37 19.07 18.31 11.64
CA LYS A 37 18.44 17.08 12.16
C LYS A 37 17.23 16.69 11.32
N ASP A 38 16.38 17.65 10.98
CA ASP A 38 15.20 17.42 10.14
C ASP A 38 15.60 16.90 8.76
N ARG A 39 16.69 17.42 8.16
CA ARG A 39 17.19 16.92 6.87
C ARG A 39 17.71 15.50 6.93
N LYS A 40 18.37 15.14 8.03
CA LYS A 40 18.82 13.77 8.24
C LYS A 40 17.61 12.83 8.34
N LEU A 41 16.61 13.21 9.14
CA LEU A 41 15.39 12.43 9.33
C LEU A 41 14.56 12.32 8.03
N GLU A 42 14.44 13.41 7.27
CA GLU A 42 13.82 13.43 5.93
C GLU A 42 14.46 12.37 5.03
N LYS A 43 15.80 12.31 4.98
CA LYS A 43 16.52 11.33 4.18
C LYS A 43 16.29 9.89 4.64
N GLU A 44 16.29 9.64 5.94
CA GLU A 44 16.04 8.32 6.52
C GLU A 44 14.63 7.83 6.15
N ILE A 45 13.61 8.67 6.34
CA ILE A 45 12.21 8.34 5.99
C ILE A 45 12.03 8.14 4.49
N LEU A 46 12.68 8.96 3.64
CA LEU A 46 12.65 8.75 2.19
C LEU A 46 13.29 7.42 1.78
N MET A 47 14.31 6.95 2.51
CA MET A 47 14.91 5.63 2.28
C MET A 47 13.93 4.50 2.65
N ASP A 48 13.27 4.61 3.80
CA ASP A 48 12.26 3.64 4.24
C ASP A 48 11.06 3.59 3.29
N LEU A 49 10.63 4.75 2.80
CA LEU A 49 9.61 4.86 1.76
C LEU A 49 10.04 4.18 0.48
N LYS A 50 11.27 4.40 0.03
CA LYS A 50 11.81 3.72 -1.17
C LYS A 50 11.74 2.20 -1.01
N LEU A 51 12.24 1.65 0.10
CA LEU A 51 12.20 0.21 0.37
C LEU A 51 10.76 -0.32 0.44
N THR A 52 9.85 0.43 1.05
CA THR A 52 8.41 0.13 1.09
C THR A 52 7.84 0.04 -0.33
N LEU A 53 8.15 1.00 -1.19
CA LEU A 53 7.68 1.04 -2.57
C LEU A 53 8.25 -0.11 -3.41
N GLU A 54 9.54 -0.43 -3.26
CA GLU A 54 10.17 -1.57 -3.94
C GLU A 54 9.51 -2.90 -3.54
N SER A 55 9.24 -3.10 -2.25
CA SER A 55 8.48 -4.25 -1.76
C SER A 55 7.07 -4.31 -2.36
N ASN A 56 6.38 -3.17 -2.40
CA ASN A 56 5.04 -3.08 -2.96
C ASN A 56 5.01 -3.39 -4.46
N VAL A 57 6.02 -2.99 -5.24
CA VAL A 57 6.14 -3.37 -6.66
C VAL A 57 6.23 -4.89 -6.83
N ILE A 58 7.01 -5.57 -5.98
CA ILE A 58 7.14 -7.04 -6.02
C ILE A 58 5.79 -7.70 -5.70
N ILE A 59 5.13 -7.23 -4.65
CA ILE A 59 3.80 -7.72 -4.22
C ILE A 59 2.76 -7.55 -5.33
N LEU A 60 2.63 -6.34 -5.87
CA LEU A 60 1.67 -6.03 -6.94
C LEU A 60 1.99 -6.80 -8.22
N GLY A 61 3.27 -6.97 -8.55
CA GLY A 61 3.70 -7.82 -9.67
C GLY A 61 3.31 -9.30 -9.47
N GLY A 62 3.43 -9.81 -8.24
CA GLY A 62 2.97 -11.15 -7.87
C GLY A 62 1.47 -11.32 -8.06
N ARG A 63 0.69 -10.34 -7.61
CA ARG A 63 -0.77 -10.27 -7.78
C ARG A 63 -1.16 -10.27 -9.26
N ILE A 64 -0.54 -9.42 -10.08
CA ILE A 64 -0.80 -9.37 -11.53
C ILE A 64 -0.53 -10.74 -12.17
N ARG A 65 0.61 -11.37 -11.88
CA ARG A 65 0.93 -12.71 -12.39
C ARG A 65 -0.06 -13.77 -11.94
N TYR A 66 -0.59 -13.65 -10.72
CA TYR A 66 -1.64 -14.55 -10.26
C TYR A 66 -2.93 -14.36 -11.04
N PHE A 67 -3.46 -13.13 -11.12
CA PHE A 67 -4.71 -12.85 -11.82
C PHE A 67 -4.63 -13.21 -13.30
N ASN A 68 -3.49 -12.97 -13.97
CA ASN A 68 -3.28 -13.42 -15.35
C ASN A 68 -3.37 -14.94 -15.51
N ARG A 69 -2.86 -15.71 -14.53
CA ARG A 69 -2.96 -17.18 -14.54
C ARG A 69 -4.40 -17.64 -14.28
N ALA A 70 -5.09 -17.01 -13.34
CA ALA A 70 -6.49 -17.30 -13.03
C ALA A 70 -7.39 -17.00 -14.24
N GLN A 71 -7.18 -15.87 -14.91
CA GLN A 71 -7.90 -15.48 -16.13
C GLN A 71 -7.66 -16.48 -17.27
N ASN A 72 -6.40 -16.88 -17.51
CA ASN A 72 -6.10 -17.89 -18.51
C ASN A 72 -6.77 -19.24 -18.20
N SER A 73 -6.73 -19.69 -16.95
CA SER A 73 -7.45 -20.91 -16.55
C SER A 73 -8.95 -20.79 -16.74
N SER A 74 -9.54 -19.62 -16.42
CA SER A 74 -10.97 -19.36 -16.61
C SER A 74 -11.35 -19.41 -18.08
N LYS A 75 -10.53 -18.84 -18.96
CA LYS A 75 -10.73 -18.94 -20.42
C LYS A 75 -10.70 -20.39 -20.91
N ILE A 76 -9.72 -21.18 -20.45
CA ILE A 76 -9.61 -22.60 -20.81
C ILE A 76 -10.86 -23.37 -20.36
N ILE A 77 -11.37 -23.08 -19.15
CA ILE A 77 -12.61 -23.69 -18.64
C ILE A 77 -13.78 -23.34 -19.56
N ILE A 78 -13.97 -22.06 -19.91
CA ILE A 78 -15.05 -21.60 -20.79
C ILE A 78 -14.96 -22.29 -22.16
N ASP A 79 -13.78 -22.30 -22.78
CA ASP A 79 -13.58 -22.90 -24.11
C ASP A 79 -13.88 -24.42 -24.09
N LEU A 80 -13.53 -25.13 -23.01
CA LEU A 80 -13.81 -26.57 -22.85
C LEU A 80 -15.29 -26.86 -22.58
N ILE A 81 -15.95 -26.01 -21.79
CA ILE A 81 -17.40 -26.03 -21.55
C ILE A 81 -18.15 -25.88 -22.88
N ASP A 82 -17.79 -24.89 -23.69
CA ASP A 82 -18.42 -24.62 -24.98
C ASP A 82 -18.20 -25.77 -25.99
N ALA A 83 -17.01 -26.37 -25.96
CA ALA A 83 -16.67 -27.52 -26.80
C ALA A 83 -17.25 -28.85 -26.31
N LYS A 84 -17.92 -28.88 -25.14
CA LYS A 84 -18.43 -30.10 -24.47
C LYS A 84 -17.36 -31.20 -24.29
N LEU A 85 -16.10 -30.80 -24.09
CA LEU A 85 -14.99 -31.73 -23.93
C LEU A 85 -14.83 -32.11 -22.46
N THR A 86 -14.84 -33.41 -22.17
CA THR A 86 -14.86 -33.98 -20.81
C THR A 86 -13.50 -34.54 -20.37
N ASP A 87 -12.39 -33.87 -20.69
CA ASP A 87 -11.08 -34.37 -20.22
C ASP A 87 -10.78 -33.93 -18.78
N HIS A 88 -11.02 -34.84 -17.84
CA HIS A 88 -11.24 -34.53 -16.42
C HIS A 88 -9.97 -34.22 -15.60
N ASP A 89 -8.78 -34.66 -16.05
CA ASP A 89 -7.59 -34.61 -15.19
C ASP A 89 -6.80 -33.30 -15.29
N SER A 90 -6.75 -32.66 -16.46
CA SER A 90 -6.15 -31.33 -16.61
C SER A 90 -7.05 -30.22 -16.06
N LEU A 91 -8.37 -30.45 -16.05
CA LEU A 91 -9.38 -29.50 -15.60
C LEU A 91 -9.29 -29.18 -14.11
N GLY A 92 -8.97 -30.15 -13.24
CA GLY A 92 -8.89 -29.90 -11.80
C GLY A 92 -7.85 -28.82 -11.44
N TYR A 93 -6.75 -28.75 -12.20
CA TYR A 93 -5.76 -27.69 -12.05
C TYR A 93 -6.28 -26.32 -12.48
N HIS A 94 -7.02 -26.25 -13.58
CA HIS A 94 -7.61 -25.02 -14.07
C HIS A 94 -8.74 -24.52 -13.17
N PHE A 95 -9.64 -25.39 -12.72
CA PHE A 95 -10.66 -25.05 -11.72
C PHE A 95 -10.00 -24.51 -10.47
N SER A 96 -9.03 -25.22 -9.90
CA SER A 96 -8.29 -24.74 -8.72
C SER A 96 -7.66 -23.36 -8.91
N ARG A 97 -7.21 -23.00 -10.11
CA ARG A 97 -6.57 -21.71 -10.36
C ARG A 97 -7.52 -20.60 -10.77
N GLY A 98 -8.61 -20.93 -11.44
CA GLY A 98 -9.65 -19.98 -11.84
C GLY A 98 -10.59 -19.64 -10.68
N THR A 99 -10.80 -20.57 -9.75
CA THR A 99 -11.82 -20.46 -8.70
C THR A 99 -11.23 -20.20 -7.30
N ASN A 100 -9.99 -20.61 -7.01
CA ASN A 100 -9.37 -20.12 -5.78
C ASN A 100 -9.14 -18.61 -6.00
N GLY A 101 -9.73 -17.76 -5.17
CA GLY A 101 -9.36 -16.34 -5.15
C GLY A 101 -7.94 -16.15 -4.64
N TYR A 102 -7.35 -14.99 -4.95
CA TYR A 102 -6.02 -14.65 -4.42
C TYR A 102 -6.06 -14.67 -2.88
N GLY A 103 -5.45 -15.69 -2.28
CA GLY A 103 -5.31 -15.79 -0.84
C GLY A 103 -4.42 -14.65 -0.36
N GLY A 104 -5.02 -13.66 0.31
CA GLY A 104 -4.46 -12.36 0.67
C GLY A 104 -3.29 -12.34 1.65
N ALA A 105 -2.27 -13.18 1.43
CA ALA A 105 -1.04 -13.18 2.20
C ALA A 105 -0.13 -11.98 1.86
N ASP A 106 -0.21 -11.47 0.62
CA ASP A 106 0.66 -10.36 0.19
C ASP A 106 -0.05 -9.01 0.34
N VAL A 107 -0.04 -8.44 1.55
CA VAL A 107 -0.62 -7.13 1.86
C VAL A 107 0.37 -6.02 1.48
N ILE A 108 -0.12 -4.98 0.81
CA ILE A 108 0.68 -3.78 0.50
C ILE A 108 1.26 -3.22 1.80
N SER A 109 2.56 -2.96 1.82
CA SER A 109 3.26 -2.38 2.97
C SER A 109 3.03 -0.87 3.05
N TYR A 110 2.82 -0.42 4.28
CA TYR A 110 2.67 0.99 4.64
C TYR A 110 3.76 1.48 5.59
N VAL A 111 4.76 0.65 5.93
CA VAL A 111 5.71 0.93 7.02
C VAL A 111 6.39 2.30 6.87
N GLY A 112 7.05 2.56 5.72
CA GLY A 112 7.71 3.86 5.49
C GLY A 112 6.74 5.05 5.44
N TYR A 113 5.51 4.83 4.96
CA TYR A 113 4.47 5.86 4.91
C TYR A 113 3.93 6.20 6.30
N GLU A 114 3.72 5.20 7.15
CA GLU A 114 3.29 5.38 8.54
C GLU A 114 4.36 6.10 9.36
N THR A 115 5.64 5.78 9.15
CA THR A 115 6.74 6.55 9.74
C THR A 115 6.68 8.01 9.32
N LEU A 116 6.47 8.32 8.03
CA LEU A 116 6.28 9.69 7.56
C LEU A 116 5.07 10.35 8.21
N ARG A 117 3.93 9.68 8.26
CA ARG A 117 2.69 10.21 8.84
C ARG A 117 2.87 10.56 10.32
N ASN A 118 3.56 9.70 11.07
CA ASN A 118 3.81 9.89 12.49
C ASN A 118 4.82 11.01 12.78
N ASN A 119 5.79 11.24 11.89
CA ASN A 119 6.75 12.34 12.00
C ASN A 119 6.23 13.65 11.39
N GLY A 120 5.10 13.61 10.67
CA GLY A 120 4.46 14.76 10.05
C GLY A 120 4.93 15.01 8.62
N PHE A 121 3.98 15.22 7.71
CA PHE A 121 4.27 15.39 6.28
C PHE A 121 5.13 16.60 5.94
N ASN A 122 5.16 17.62 6.80
CA ASN A 122 5.97 18.83 6.58
C ASN A 122 7.48 18.58 6.68
N LEU A 123 7.89 17.42 7.20
CA LEU A 123 9.28 16.97 7.16
C LEU A 123 9.78 16.78 5.72
N ILE A 124 8.90 16.36 4.80
CA ILE A 124 9.24 16.31 3.37
C ILE A 124 9.11 17.72 2.79
N THR A 125 10.26 18.27 2.46
CA THR A 125 10.40 19.67 2.08
C THR A 125 10.12 19.91 0.61
N ASN A 126 10.33 18.89 -0.23
CA ASN A 126 9.84 18.89 -1.60
C ASN A 126 8.32 18.69 -1.59
N LYS A 127 7.59 19.79 -1.74
CA LYS A 127 6.12 19.80 -1.73
C LYS A 127 5.52 18.88 -2.81
N SER A 128 6.07 18.85 -4.02
CA SER A 128 5.56 18.00 -5.10
C SER A 128 5.69 16.53 -4.75
N LEU A 129 6.87 16.12 -4.26
CA LEU A 129 7.13 14.74 -3.84
C LEU A 129 6.22 14.33 -2.67
N LYS A 130 6.08 15.20 -1.68
CA LYS A 130 5.16 14.99 -0.55
C LYS A 130 3.73 14.74 -1.03
N ASP A 131 3.23 15.59 -1.92
CA ASP A 131 1.86 15.50 -2.43
C ASP A 131 1.67 14.20 -3.25
N GLU A 132 2.67 13.77 -4.03
CA GLU A 132 2.66 12.49 -4.75
C GLU A 132 2.65 11.27 -3.81
N ILE A 133 3.48 11.28 -2.76
CA ILE A 133 3.50 10.22 -1.73
C ILE A 133 2.12 10.12 -1.07
N ILE A 134 1.57 11.24 -0.61
CA ILE A 134 0.25 11.26 0.04
C ILE A 134 -0.81 10.74 -0.92
N LYS A 135 -0.84 11.22 -2.17
CA LYS A 135 -1.80 10.76 -3.18
C LYS A 135 -1.72 9.24 -3.40
N LEU A 136 -0.51 8.70 -3.52
CA LEU A 136 -0.32 7.26 -3.74
C LEU A 136 -0.91 6.43 -2.60
N PHE A 137 -0.57 6.75 -1.34
CA PHE A 137 -0.97 5.93 -0.20
C PHE A 137 -2.43 6.19 0.24
N GLU A 138 -2.87 7.44 0.28
CA GLU A 138 -4.19 7.81 0.80
C GLU A 138 -5.31 7.67 -0.23
N SER A 139 -4.99 7.77 -1.52
CA SER A 139 -5.98 7.63 -2.60
C SER A 139 -5.79 6.33 -3.37
N THR A 140 -4.66 6.15 -4.04
CA THR A 140 -4.47 5.00 -4.96
C THR A 140 -4.51 3.67 -4.22
N TYR A 141 -3.69 3.48 -3.19
CA TYR A 141 -3.64 2.22 -2.44
C TYR A 141 -4.88 2.01 -1.58
N ARG A 142 -5.43 3.05 -0.97
CA ARG A 142 -6.71 2.96 -0.25
C ARG A 142 -7.83 2.44 -1.15
N THR A 143 -7.91 2.98 -2.37
CA THR A 143 -8.91 2.54 -3.37
C THR A 143 -8.67 1.08 -3.76
N LEU A 144 -7.43 0.70 -4.04
CA LEU A 144 -7.06 -0.69 -4.35
C LEU A 144 -7.46 -1.67 -3.23
N ILE A 145 -7.18 -1.33 -1.97
CA ILE A 145 -7.56 -2.16 -0.81
C ILE A 145 -9.08 -2.26 -0.66
N SER A 146 -9.82 -1.18 -0.92
CA SER A 146 -11.28 -1.21 -0.86
C SER A 146 -11.90 -2.14 -1.91
N PHE A 147 -11.30 -2.18 -3.12
CA PHE A 147 -11.68 -3.15 -4.15
C PHE A 147 -11.37 -4.58 -3.71
N ASP A 148 -10.18 -4.81 -3.14
CA ASP A 148 -9.81 -6.13 -2.60
C ASP A 148 -10.79 -6.60 -1.52
N GLN A 149 -11.17 -5.73 -0.58
CA GLN A 149 -12.12 -6.06 0.50
C GLN A 149 -13.51 -6.41 -0.03
N THR A 150 -13.96 -5.68 -1.05
CA THR A 150 -15.25 -5.96 -1.72
C THR A 150 -15.19 -7.32 -2.42
N PHE A 151 -14.12 -7.59 -3.17
CA PHE A 151 -13.90 -8.87 -3.82
C PHE A 151 -13.85 -10.05 -2.83
N VAL A 152 -13.16 -9.90 -1.69
CA VAL A 152 -13.11 -10.93 -0.64
C VAL A 152 -14.49 -11.20 -0.05
N LYS A 153 -15.30 -10.15 0.17
CA LYS A 153 -16.67 -10.28 0.66
C LYS A 153 -17.54 -11.04 -0.34
N ASP A 154 -17.46 -10.71 -1.63
CA ASP A 154 -18.22 -11.40 -2.68
C ASP A 154 -17.77 -12.87 -2.84
N ASN A 155 -16.48 -13.14 -2.63
CA ASN A 155 -15.90 -14.49 -2.68
C ASN A 155 -16.47 -15.42 -1.58
N SER A 156 -17.07 -14.89 -0.50
CA SER A 156 -17.73 -15.75 0.50
C SER A 156 -18.93 -16.51 -0.07
N ARG A 157 -19.77 -15.84 -0.87
CA ARG A 157 -20.90 -16.45 -1.60
C ARG A 157 -20.40 -17.39 -2.69
N TYR A 158 -19.31 -17.00 -3.36
CA TYR A 158 -18.66 -17.85 -4.36
C TYR A 158 -18.19 -19.18 -3.76
N LYS A 159 -17.54 -19.14 -2.58
CA LYS A 159 -17.09 -20.35 -1.87
C LYS A 159 -18.24 -21.28 -1.49
N GLU A 160 -19.40 -20.73 -1.12
CA GLU A 160 -20.60 -21.53 -0.82
C GLU A 160 -21.06 -22.29 -2.06
N VAL A 161 -21.20 -21.63 -3.21
CA VAL A 161 -21.58 -22.28 -4.47
C VAL A 161 -20.52 -23.28 -4.96
N LEU A 162 -19.23 -22.96 -4.82
CA LEU A 162 -18.18 -23.91 -5.15
C LEU A 162 -18.25 -25.17 -4.29
N SER A 163 -18.59 -25.03 -3.00
CA SER A 163 -18.65 -26.18 -2.08
C SER A 163 -19.79 -27.16 -2.40
N THR A 164 -20.84 -26.70 -3.09
CA THR A 164 -21.94 -27.57 -3.54
C THR A 164 -21.63 -28.28 -4.86
N LEU A 165 -20.75 -27.71 -5.69
CA LEU A 165 -20.45 -28.21 -7.04
C LEU A 165 -19.10 -28.94 -7.13
N PHE A 166 -18.19 -28.72 -6.18
CA PHE A 166 -16.83 -29.24 -6.24
C PHE A 166 -16.34 -29.82 -4.91
N TYR A 167 -15.44 -30.79 -4.99
CA TYR A 167 -14.63 -31.32 -3.89
C TYR A 167 -13.15 -31.09 -4.14
N ARG A 168 -12.31 -31.30 -3.12
CA ARG A 168 -10.84 -31.31 -3.26
C ARG A 168 -10.32 -32.74 -3.27
N ASP A 169 -9.50 -33.07 -4.26
CA ASP A 169 -8.78 -34.35 -4.29
C ASP A 169 -7.59 -34.37 -3.30
N ASP A 170 -6.87 -35.48 -3.20
CA ASP A 170 -5.71 -35.65 -2.30
C ASP A 170 -4.56 -34.66 -2.59
N ARG A 171 -4.58 -34.02 -3.76
CA ARG A 171 -3.62 -32.97 -4.16
C ARG A 171 -4.18 -31.57 -3.92
N PHE A 172 -5.30 -31.47 -3.20
CA PHE A 172 -6.07 -30.25 -2.94
C PHE A 172 -6.64 -29.56 -4.19
N LEU A 173 -6.68 -30.27 -5.32
CA LEU A 173 -7.23 -29.74 -6.57
C LEU A 173 -8.75 -29.81 -6.53
N LEU A 174 -9.39 -28.71 -6.91
CA LEU A 174 -10.82 -28.58 -7.03
C LEU A 174 -11.31 -29.41 -8.24
N LYS A 175 -12.07 -30.47 -7.97
CA LYS A 175 -12.72 -31.33 -8.98
C LYS A 175 -14.24 -31.23 -8.85
N PRO A 176 -14.98 -31.14 -9.96
CA PRO A 176 -16.44 -31.13 -9.90
C PRO A 176 -16.95 -32.48 -9.39
N PHE A 177 -18.02 -32.48 -8.57
CA PHE A 177 -18.71 -33.72 -8.19
C PHE A 177 -19.31 -34.40 -9.42
N ASP A 178 -19.88 -33.59 -10.31
CA ASP A 178 -20.37 -33.98 -11.64
C ASP A 178 -20.13 -32.81 -12.60
N PHE A 179 -19.56 -33.09 -13.76
CA PHE A 179 -19.24 -32.07 -14.76
C PHE A 179 -20.49 -31.46 -15.38
N ASN A 180 -21.53 -32.27 -15.62
CA ASN A 180 -22.79 -31.76 -16.20
C ASN A 180 -23.53 -30.85 -15.21
N SER A 181 -23.49 -31.18 -13.91
CA SER A 181 -24.04 -30.32 -12.85
C SER A 181 -23.38 -28.93 -12.80
N VAL A 182 -22.11 -28.78 -13.20
CA VAL A 182 -21.47 -27.47 -13.35
C VAL A 182 -21.97 -26.75 -14.62
N LEU A 183 -22.07 -27.47 -15.74
CA LEU A 183 -22.56 -26.96 -17.02
C LEU A 183 -24.03 -26.53 -17.03
N GLU A 184 -24.83 -27.09 -16.15
CA GLU A 184 -26.26 -26.79 -16.06
C GLU A 184 -26.58 -25.81 -14.93
N SER A 185 -25.61 -25.47 -14.09
CA SER A 185 -25.81 -24.60 -12.92
C SER A 185 -25.94 -23.12 -13.34
N PRO A 186 -27.16 -22.54 -13.30
CA PRO A 186 -27.33 -21.12 -13.63
C PRO A 186 -26.59 -20.23 -12.63
N THR A 187 -26.49 -20.72 -11.39
CA THR A 187 -25.78 -20.07 -10.31
C THR A 187 -24.28 -19.98 -10.61
N TYR A 188 -23.66 -21.03 -11.17
CA TYR A 188 -22.23 -21.00 -11.52
C TYR A 188 -21.91 -19.98 -12.61
N TYR A 189 -22.75 -19.85 -13.64
CA TYR A 189 -22.57 -18.85 -14.70
C TYR A 189 -22.89 -17.41 -14.28
N SER A 190 -23.62 -17.24 -13.17
CA SER A 190 -24.01 -15.92 -12.65
C SER A 190 -23.00 -15.30 -11.67
N LEU A 191 -21.94 -16.03 -11.33
CA LEU A 191 -20.84 -15.61 -10.45
C LEU A 191 -19.75 -14.87 -11.22
#